data_AF-A0A6P8I8Z7-F1
#
_entry.id   AF-A0A6P8I8Z7-F1
#
_cell.length_a   1.000
_cell.length_b   1.000
_cell.length_c   1.000
_cell.angle_alpha   90.00
_cell.angle_beta   90.00
_cell.angle_gamma   90.00
#
_symmetry.space_group_name_H-M   'P 1'
#
loop_
_entity.id
_entity.type
_entity.pdbx_description
1 polymer ?
#
loop_
_entity_poly.entity_id
_entity_poly.type
_entity_poly.pdbx_seq_one_letter_code
_entity_poly.pdbx_strand_id
1 'polypeptide(L)'
;MGFLHGFVTFLIVFIFAASGVLKLTDKVNPEIYQHMKTEFVKYAKVHPCTILFDYEVKSDLYRVVIGWIELVGAVLLLVGPAPIKILTQLLFMVIMIGAVYTLRMLGEPPQMAIPAGVSFVLLCVNLFLMLREEKDVKKGIKTD
;
A
#
# COMPACT_ATOMS: atom_id res chain seq x y z
N MET A 1 6.43 5.43 23.49
CA MET A 1 6.01 4.60 22.34
C MET A 1 5.39 5.42 21.20
N GLY A 2 4.66 6.51 21.49
CA GLY A 2 4.08 7.36 20.44
C GLY A 2 5.06 7.97 19.42
N PHE A 3 6.30 8.28 19.81
CA PHE A 3 7.30 8.78 18.85
C PHE A 3 7.68 7.75 17.78
N LEU A 4 7.91 6.50 18.18
CA LEU A 4 8.24 5.41 17.24
C LEU A 4 7.06 5.13 16.30
N HIS A 5 5.84 5.04 16.86
CA HIS A 5 4.64 4.83 16.06
C HIS A 5 4.41 5.97 15.06
N GLY A 6 4.54 7.23 15.51
CA GLY A 6 4.44 8.40 14.63
C GLY A 6 5.49 8.41 13.52
N PHE A 7 6.74 8.04 13.83
CA PHE A 7 7.81 7.96 12.84
C PHE A 7 7.55 6.86 11.80
N VAL A 8 7.18 5.66 12.22
CA VAL A 8 6.85 4.55 11.29
C VAL A 8 5.65 4.91 10.43
N THR A 9 4.60 5.48 11.01
CA THR A 9 3.43 5.96 10.24
C THR A 9 3.86 7.00 9.20
N PHE A 10 4.70 7.97 9.57
CA PHE A 10 5.18 8.98 8.63
C PHE A 10 5.97 8.37 7.45
N LEU A 11 6.85 7.41 7.72
CA LEU A 11 7.60 6.71 6.66
C LEU A 11 6.66 5.97 5.69
N ILE A 12 5.66 5.27 6.22
CA ILE A 12 4.67 4.56 5.40
C ILE A 12 3.90 5.57 4.54
N VAL A 13 3.38 6.63 5.15
CA VAL A 13 2.65 7.69 4.45
C VAL A 13 3.50 8.27 3.32
N PHE A 14 4.78 8.56 3.58
CA PHE A 14 5.69 9.08 2.57
C PHE A 14 5.91 8.11 1.41
N ILE A 15 6.18 6.83 1.69
CA ILE A 15 6.41 5.79 0.66
C ILE A 15 5.17 5.62 -0.22
N PHE A 16 3.99 5.48 0.39
CA PHE A 16 2.74 5.29 -0.34
C PHE A 16 2.32 6.54 -1.09
N ALA A 17 2.50 7.74 -0.52
CA ALA A 17 2.21 8.98 -1.22
C ALA A 17 3.13 9.15 -2.45
N ALA A 18 4.45 8.95 -2.28
CA ALA A 18 5.40 9.04 -3.38
C ALA A 18 5.09 8.00 -4.48
N SER A 19 4.83 6.76 -4.08
CA SER A 19 4.42 5.66 -4.97
C SER A 19 3.15 6.01 -5.76
N GLY A 20 2.14 6.57 -5.10
CA GLY A 20 0.87 6.98 -5.71
C GLY A 20 1.03 8.14 -6.68
N VAL A 21 1.85 9.15 -6.34
CA VAL A 21 2.19 10.26 -7.25
C VAL A 21 2.86 9.73 -8.52
N LEU A 22 3.87 8.86 -8.38
CA LEU A 22 4.57 8.26 -9.53
C LEU A 22 3.65 7.43 -10.42
N LYS A 23 2.57 6.86 -9.87
CA LYS A 23 1.53 6.18 -10.65
C LYS A 23 0.60 7.13 -11.38
N LEU A 24 0.38 8.35 -10.90
CA LEU A 24 -0.64 9.26 -11.41
C LEU A 24 -0.10 10.37 -12.31
N THR A 25 1.13 10.84 -12.07
CA THR A 25 1.71 11.95 -12.81
C THR A 25 3.07 11.60 -13.42
N ASP A 26 3.27 12.06 -14.65
CA ASP A 26 4.52 12.05 -15.39
C ASP A 26 5.44 13.22 -15.03
N LYS A 27 4.93 14.23 -14.31
CA LYS A 27 5.65 15.47 -13.98
C LYS A 27 6.82 15.29 -13.02
N VAL A 28 6.82 14.22 -12.22
CA VAL A 28 7.90 13.96 -11.26
C VAL A 28 9.08 13.29 -11.95
N ASN A 29 8.82 12.21 -12.69
CA ASN A 29 9.81 11.53 -13.50
C ASN A 29 9.09 10.80 -14.66
N PRO A 30 9.21 11.30 -15.90
CA PRO A 30 8.56 10.72 -17.07
C PRO A 30 9.00 9.28 -17.35
N GLU A 31 10.28 8.95 -17.11
CA GLU A 31 10.82 7.60 -17.36
C GLU A 31 10.21 6.59 -16.40
N ILE A 32 10.15 6.93 -15.11
CA ILE A 32 9.51 6.08 -14.10
C ILE A 32 8.02 5.92 -14.40
N TYR A 33 7.34 7.00 -14.81
CA TYR A 33 5.93 6.93 -15.18
C TYR A 33 5.68 5.97 -16.35
N GLN A 34 6.49 6.03 -17.41
CA GLN A 34 6.38 5.10 -18.55
C GLN A 34 6.75 3.66 -18.18
N HIS A 35 7.76 3.49 -17.33
CA HIS A 35 8.09 2.18 -16.77
C HIS A 35 6.88 1.59 -16.00
N MET A 36 6.26 2.38 -15.12
CA MET A 36 5.06 1.98 -14.37
C MET A 36 3.89 1.65 -15.30
N LYS A 37 3.65 2.40 -16.38
CA LYS A 37 2.62 2.04 -17.38
C LYS A 37 2.87 0.66 -17.97
N THR A 38 4.12 0.37 -18.33
CA THR A 38 4.51 -0.91 -18.93
C THR A 38 4.34 -2.06 -17.95
N GLU A 39 4.75 -1.89 -16.70
CA GLU A 39 4.58 -2.89 -15.65
C GLU A 39 3.10 -3.17 -15.36
N PHE A 40 2.25 -2.15 -15.30
CA PHE A 40 0.81 -2.33 -15.08
C PHE A 40 0.10 -3.05 -16.24
N VAL A 41 0.62 -2.98 -17.48
CA VAL A 41 0.16 -3.83 -18.59
C VAL A 41 0.46 -5.31 -18.31
N LYS A 42 1.63 -5.62 -17.76
CA LYS A 42 1.96 -7.00 -17.35
C LYS A 42 1.10 -7.44 -16.17
N TYR A 43 0.96 -6.60 -15.13
CA TYR A 43 0.18 -6.91 -13.93
C TYR A 43 -1.30 -7.16 -14.23
N ALA A 44 -1.88 -6.43 -15.19
CA ALA A 44 -3.27 -6.62 -15.60
C ALA A 44 -3.52 -8.03 -16.18
N LYS A 45 -2.57 -8.61 -16.93
CA LYS A 45 -2.70 -9.94 -17.53
C LYS A 45 -2.73 -11.07 -16.51
N VAL A 46 -2.01 -10.92 -15.41
CA VAL A 46 -1.93 -11.91 -14.33
C VAL A 46 -2.83 -11.55 -13.15
N HIS A 47 -3.71 -10.55 -13.32
CA HIS A 47 -4.59 -10.12 -12.26
C HIS A 47 -5.55 -11.26 -11.90
N PRO A 48 -5.81 -11.55 -10.61
CA PRO A 48 -6.72 -12.62 -10.22
C PRO A 48 -8.08 -12.54 -10.91
N CYS A 49 -8.61 -11.33 -11.16
CA CYS A 49 -9.89 -11.20 -11.88
C CYS A 49 -9.81 -11.64 -13.34
N THR A 50 -8.68 -11.44 -14.01
CA THR A 50 -8.47 -11.91 -15.39
C THR A 50 -8.33 -13.42 -15.42
N ILE A 51 -7.64 -14.01 -14.43
CA ILE A 51 -7.47 -15.47 -14.36
C ILE A 51 -8.77 -16.19 -13.94
N LEU A 52 -9.51 -15.63 -12.98
CA LEU A 52 -10.66 -16.31 -12.36
C LEU A 52 -12.01 -16.01 -13.04
N PHE A 53 -12.17 -14.82 -13.61
CA PHE A 53 -13.45 -14.36 -14.18
C PHE A 53 -13.36 -14.06 -15.68
N ASP A 54 -12.23 -14.35 -16.34
CA ASP A 54 -11.95 -14.04 -17.75
C ASP A 54 -12.22 -12.56 -18.10
N TYR A 55 -12.05 -11.68 -17.11
CA TYR A 55 -12.31 -10.26 -17.25
C TYR A 55 -11.04 -9.51 -17.61
N GLU A 56 -11.05 -8.78 -18.73
CA GLU A 56 -9.93 -7.96 -19.17
C GLU A 56 -9.79 -6.69 -18.33
N VAL A 57 -8.81 -6.66 -17.44
CA VAL A 57 -8.52 -5.50 -16.59
C VAL A 57 -7.79 -4.44 -17.43
N LYS A 58 -8.42 -3.28 -17.64
CA LYS A 58 -7.76 -2.14 -18.29
C LYS A 58 -6.59 -1.64 -17.44
N SER A 59 -5.37 -1.84 -17.91
CA SER A 59 -4.12 -1.52 -17.19
C SER A 59 -4.01 -0.06 -16.75
N ASP A 60 -4.42 0.87 -17.62
CA ASP A 60 -4.42 2.31 -17.30
C ASP A 60 -5.38 2.64 -16.16
N LEU A 61 -6.59 2.07 -16.18
CA LEU A 61 -7.56 2.27 -15.10
C LEU A 61 -7.07 1.62 -13.80
N TYR A 62 -6.51 0.41 -13.89
CA TYR A 62 -5.94 -0.30 -12.74
C TYR A 62 -4.83 0.52 -12.06
N ARG A 63 -3.89 1.07 -12.85
CA ARG A 63 -2.83 1.95 -12.33
C ARG A 63 -3.37 3.19 -11.65
N VAL A 64 -4.31 3.87 -12.29
CA VAL A 64 -4.90 5.11 -11.77
C VAL A 64 -5.67 4.84 -10.47
N VAL A 65 -6.46 3.76 -10.41
CA VAL A 65 -7.20 3.37 -9.21
C VAL A 65 -6.24 3.05 -8.07
N ILE A 66 -5.21 2.24 -8.29
CA ILE A 66 -4.21 1.94 -7.25
C ILE A 66 -3.49 3.22 -6.81
N GLY A 67 -3.08 4.08 -7.73
CA GLY A 67 -2.42 5.35 -7.39
C GLY A 67 -3.29 6.27 -6.53
N TRP A 68 -4.59 6.37 -6.83
CA TRP A 68 -5.52 7.14 -5.99
C TRP A 68 -5.75 6.49 -4.62
N ILE A 69 -5.86 5.17 -4.56
CA ILE A 69 -5.98 4.45 -3.29
C ILE A 69 -4.74 4.69 -2.42
N GLU A 70 -3.54 4.66 -3.00
CA GLU A 70 -2.30 4.95 -2.28
C GLU A 70 -2.23 6.39 -1.78
N LEU A 71 -2.60 7.37 -2.61
CA LEU A 71 -2.63 8.78 -2.20
C LEU A 71 -3.67 9.07 -1.12
N VAL A 72 -4.92 8.71 -1.37
CA VAL A 72 -6.02 8.95 -0.43
C VAL A 72 -5.79 8.16 0.85
N GLY A 73 -5.34 6.91 0.72
CA GLY A 73 -4.98 6.08 1.87
C GLY A 73 -3.83 6.68 2.68
N ALA A 74 -2.79 7.24 2.06
CA ALA A 74 -1.70 7.88 2.78
C ALA A 74 -2.20 9.08 3.59
N VAL A 75 -3.10 9.89 3.03
CA VAL A 75 -3.75 10.98 3.76
C VAL A 75 -4.60 10.46 4.92
N LEU A 76 -5.45 9.45 4.68
CA LEU A 76 -6.29 8.85 5.71
C LEU A 76 -5.47 8.21 6.85
N LEU A 77 -4.33 7.60 6.53
CA LEU A 77 -3.44 7.01 7.53
C LEU A 77 -2.76 8.07 8.40
N LEU A 78 -2.45 9.23 7.82
CA LEU A 78 -1.83 10.35 8.53
C LEU A 78 -2.82 11.02 9.50
N VAL A 79 -4.00 11.43 9.01
CA VAL A 79 -4.92 12.30 9.77
C VAL A 79 -6.19 11.60 10.27
N GLY A 80 -6.47 10.37 9.84
CA GLY A 80 -7.73 9.70 10.16
C GLY A 80 -7.86 9.28 11.63
N PRO A 81 -9.10 9.02 12.10
CA PRO A 81 -9.32 8.39 13.40
C PRO A 81 -8.84 6.92 13.41
N ALA A 82 -8.60 6.35 14.60
CA ALA A 82 -8.02 5.01 14.76
C ALA A 82 -8.71 3.90 13.93
N PRO A 83 -10.06 3.80 13.86
CA PRO A 83 -10.71 2.77 13.04
C PRO A 83 -10.42 2.92 11.54
N ILE A 84 -10.37 4.16 11.05
CA ILE A 84 -10.08 4.45 9.64
C ILE A 84 -8.62 4.11 9.35
N LYS A 85 -7.68 4.48 10.23
CA LYS A 85 -6.27 4.14 10.06
C LYS A 85 -6.05 2.63 9.97
N ILE A 86 -6.68 1.85 10.85
CA ILE A 86 -6.61 0.38 10.83
C ILE A 86 -7.16 -0.15 9.50
N LEU A 87 -8.31 0.33 9.05
CA LEU A 87 -8.91 -0.12 7.78
C LEU A 87 -8.03 0.22 6.58
N THR A 88 -7.53 1.45 6.49
CA THR A 88 -6.60 1.89 5.43
C THR A 88 -5.33 1.04 5.42
N GLN A 89 -4.83 0.68 6.59
CA GLN A 89 -3.64 -0.14 6.71
C GLN A 89 -3.86 -1.58 6.24
N LEU A 90 -5.00 -2.17 6.59
CA LEU A 90 -5.40 -3.47 6.06
C LEU A 90 -5.54 -3.44 4.53
N LEU A 91 -6.12 -2.37 3.98
CA LEU A 91 -6.21 -2.16 2.54
C LEU A 91 -4.83 -2.13 1.88
N PHE A 92 -3.87 -1.39 2.44
CA PHE A 92 -2.50 -1.36 1.93
C PHE A 92 -1.81 -2.72 2.03
N MET A 93 -2.04 -3.49 3.08
CA MET A 93 -1.52 -4.86 3.19
C MET A 93 -2.05 -5.75 2.07
N VAL A 94 -3.35 -5.67 1.75
CA VAL A 94 -3.95 -6.41 0.62
C VAL A 94 -3.30 -6.02 -0.70
N ILE A 95 -3.05 -4.73 -0.93
CA ILE A 95 -2.38 -4.26 -2.15
C ILE A 95 -0.95 -4.80 -2.25
N MET A 96 -0.18 -4.80 -1.15
CA MET A 96 1.19 -5.35 -1.14
C MET A 96 1.20 -6.85 -1.39
N ILE A 97 0.26 -7.61 -0.81
CA ILE A 97 0.12 -9.05 -1.10
C ILE A 97 -0.21 -9.26 -2.58
N GLY A 98 -1.13 -8.48 -3.13
CA GLY A 98 -1.47 -8.50 -4.56
C GLY A 98 -0.26 -8.21 -5.44
N ALA A 99 0.55 -7.21 -5.08
CA ALA A 99 1.78 -6.87 -5.81
C ALA A 99 2.77 -8.05 -5.81
N VAL A 100 3.04 -8.65 -4.64
CA VAL A 100 3.93 -9.82 -4.53
C VAL A 100 3.40 -11.00 -5.33
N TYR A 101 2.08 -11.26 -5.31
CA TYR A 101 1.45 -12.29 -6.11
C TYR A 101 1.64 -12.05 -7.61
N THR A 102 1.37 -10.83 -8.09
CA THR A 102 1.52 -10.49 -9.52
C THR A 102 2.96 -10.63 -9.99
N LEU A 103 3.94 -10.17 -9.20
CA LEU A 103 5.37 -10.31 -9.50
C LEU A 103 5.78 -11.78 -9.57
N ARG A 104 5.27 -12.61 -8.65
CA ARG A 104 5.54 -14.04 -8.64
C ARG A 104 4.93 -14.75 -9.85
N MET A 105 3.73 -14.37 -10.26
CA MET A 105 3.07 -14.92 -11.45
C MET A 105 3.77 -14.52 -12.75
N LEU A 106 4.36 -13.32 -12.81
CA LEU A 106 5.16 -12.88 -13.95
C LEU A 106 6.56 -13.52 -14.01
N GLY A 107 6.97 -14.25 -12.98
CA GLY A 107 8.31 -14.84 -12.91
C GLY A 107 9.44 -13.80 -12.78
N GLU A 108 9.11 -12.58 -12.35
CA GLU A 108 10.09 -11.51 -12.16
C GLU A 108 11.06 -11.85 -11.00
N PRO A 109 12.31 -11.37 -11.04
CA PRO A 109 13.30 -11.70 -10.03
C PRO A 109 12.84 -11.23 -8.64
N PRO A 110 13.15 -11.97 -7.56
CA PRO A 110 12.72 -11.63 -6.19
C PRO A 110 13.11 -10.23 -5.74
N GLN A 111 14.14 -9.65 -6.36
CA GLN A 111 14.61 -8.29 -6.12
C GLN A 111 13.54 -7.23 -6.40
N MET A 112 12.69 -7.45 -7.41
CA MET A 112 11.58 -6.55 -7.74
C MET A 112 10.45 -6.61 -6.70
N ALA A 113 10.38 -7.69 -5.91
CA ALA A 113 9.42 -7.82 -4.81
C ALA A 113 9.92 -7.21 -3.49
N ILE A 114 11.20 -6.79 -3.41
CA ILE A 114 11.78 -6.17 -2.20
C ILE A 114 10.97 -4.94 -1.75
N PRO A 115 10.62 -3.96 -2.61
CA PRO A 115 9.87 -2.78 -2.17
C PRO A 115 8.50 -3.15 -1.58
N ALA A 116 7.80 -4.11 -2.19
CA ALA A 116 6.51 -4.59 -1.69
C ALA A 116 6.67 -5.34 -0.35
N GLY A 117 7.70 -6.17 -0.23
CA GLY A 117 8.00 -6.91 1.00
C GLY A 117 8.38 -6.00 2.18
N VAL A 118 9.26 -5.03 1.95
CA VAL A 118 9.65 -4.04 2.96
C VAL A 118 8.45 -3.21 3.42
N SER A 119 7.63 -2.74 2.46
CA SER A 119 6.41 -1.99 2.76
C SER A 119 5.41 -2.83 3.56
N PHE A 120 5.26 -4.11 3.22
CA PHE A 120 4.40 -5.03 3.97
C PHE A 120 4.86 -5.24 5.41
N VAL A 121 6.18 -5.43 5.63
CA VAL A 121 6.73 -5.55 6.99
C VAL A 121 6.51 -4.27 7.79
N LEU A 122 6.74 -3.10 7.19
CA LEU A 122 6.47 -1.81 7.83
C LEU A 122 4.99 -1.68 8.23
N LEU A 123 4.06 -2.08 7.35
CA LEU A 123 2.63 -2.11 7.67
C LEU A 123 2.31 -3.08 8.81
N CYS A 124 2.92 -4.27 8.88
CA CYS A 124 2.72 -5.18 10.01
C CYS A 124 3.19 -4.56 11.33
N VAL A 125 4.37 -3.93 11.34
CA VAL A 125 4.93 -3.26 12.53
C VAL A 125 4.02 -2.12 12.96
N ASN A 126 3.57 -1.27 12.04
CA ASN A 126 2.70 -0.14 12.36
C ASN A 126 1.35 -0.61 12.92
N LEU A 127 0.81 -1.72 12.41
CA LEU A 127 -0.49 -2.25 12.85
C LEU A 127 -0.36 -2.81 14.27
N PHE A 128 0.74 -3.50 14.54
CA PHE A 128 1.05 -4.00 15.87
C PHE A 128 1.18 -2.85 16.88
N LEU A 129 1.86 -1.76 16.52
CA LEU A 129 1.98 -0.56 17.36
C LEU A 129 0.61 0.08 17.63
N MET A 130 -0.23 0.25 16.60
CA MET A 130 -1.60 0.79 16.76
C MET A 130 -2.45 -0.03 17.72
N LEU A 131 -2.45 -1.36 17.56
CA LEU A 131 -3.22 -2.25 18.42
C LEU A 131 -2.72 -2.27 19.86
N ARG A 132 -1.42 -2.02 20.07
CA ARG A 132 -0.85 -1.89 21.41
C ARG A 132 -1.29 -0.59 22.08
N GLU A 133 -1.23 0.54 21.38
CA GLU A 133 -1.68 1.83 21.90
C GLU A 133 -3.18 1.80 22.26
N GLU A 134 -4.02 1.21 21.42
CA GLU A 134 -5.44 1.04 21.73
C GLU A 134 -5.68 0.19 22.99
N LYS A 135 -4.90 -0.88 23.19
CA LYS A 135 -5.01 -1.72 24.39
C LYS A 135 -4.58 -0.98 25.64
N ASP A 136 -3.53 -0.18 25.56
CA ASP A 136 -3.02 0.60 26.69
C ASP A 136 -4.02 1.69 27.10
N VAL A 137 -4.64 2.39 26.13
CA VAL A 137 -5.70 3.38 26.39
C VAL A 137 -6.93 2.73 27.05
N LYS A 138 -7.41 1.60 26.52
CA LYS A 138 -8.57 0.89 27.07
C LYS A 138 -8.32 0.34 28.49
N LYS A 139 -7.07 0.05 28.84
CA LYS A 139 -6.70 -0.38 30.21
C LYS A 139 -6.70 0.79 31.19
N GLY A 140 -6.16 1.95 30.81
CA GLY A 140 -6.14 3.14 31.67
C GLY A 140 -7.54 3.61 32.06
N ILE A 141 -8.49 3.59 31.13
CA ILE A 141 -9.90 4.00 31.36
C ILE A 141 -10.63 3.07 32.36
N LYS A 142 -10.18 1.82 32.55
CA LYS A 142 -10.84 0.86 33.45
C LYS A 142 -10.31 0.89 34.90
N THR A 143 -9.27 1.67 35.16
CA THR A 143 -8.61 1.77 36.49
C THR A 143 -8.97 3.03 37.27
N ASP A 144 -9.76 3.93 36.67
CA ASP A 144 -10.35 5.12 37.30
C ASP A 144 -11.85 4.86 37.57
#